data_AF-A0A8T4J9C6-F1
#
_entry.id   AF-A0A8T4J9C6-F1
#
_cell.length_a   1.000
_cell.length_b   1.000
_cell.length_c   1.000
_cell.angle_alpha   90.00
_cell.angle_beta   90.00
_cell.angle_gamma   90.00
#
_symmetry.space_group_name_H-M   'P 1'
#
loop_
_entity.id
_entity.type
_entity.pdbx_description
1 polymer ?
#
loop_
_entity_poly.entity_id
_entity_poly.type
_entity_poly.pdbx_seq_one_letter_code
_entity_poly.pdbx_strand_id
1 'polypeptide(L)' 'DSVAEAVRGCDLVLGLTGAKAALAVAREAAPHLSPSTVYADMNAAAPGLKGTIAQTVADSSRAVFADVSVIGSVPAYR' A
#
# COMPACT_ATOMS: atom_id res chain seq x y z
N ASP A 1 -7.12 15.34 7.49
CA ASP A 1 -5.86 14.73 7.00
C ASP A 1 -5.47 13.52 7.83
N SER A 2 -5.96 12.34 7.44
CA SER A 2 -5.61 11.05 8.02
C SER A 2 -5.46 9.97 6.93
N VAL A 3 -4.78 8.86 7.24
CA VAL A 3 -4.65 7.72 6.32
C VAL A 3 -6.04 7.18 5.92
N ALA A 4 -6.95 7.10 6.88
CA ALA A 4 -8.30 6.61 6.65
C ALA A 4 -9.09 7.49 5.66
N GLU A 5 -8.95 8.81 5.75
CA GLU A 5 -9.56 9.74 4.79
C GLU A 5 -8.96 9.61 3.40
N ALA A 6 -7.63 9.39 3.31
CA ALA A 6 -6.92 9.29 2.04
C ALA A 6 -7.29 8.04 1.22
N VAL A 7 -7.67 6.94 1.87
CA VAL A 7 -7.92 5.65 1.20
C VAL A 7 -9.39 5.31 1.02
N ARG A 8 -10.29 5.98 1.75
CA ARG A 8 -11.72 5.68 1.72
C ARG A 8 -12.30 5.97 0.33
N GLY A 9 -12.96 4.96 -0.25
CA GLY A 9 -13.61 5.06 -1.55
C GLY A 9 -12.64 5.00 -2.74
N CYS A 10 -11.34 4.77 -2.52
CA CYS A 10 -10.39 4.59 -3.60
C CYS A 10 -10.44 3.16 -4.15
N ASP A 11 -10.53 3.01 -5.47
CA ASP A 11 -10.36 1.73 -6.15
C ASP A 11 -8.88 1.30 -6.23
N LEU A 12 -7.96 2.26 -6.16
CA LEU A 12 -6.52 2.04 -6.18
C LEU A 12 -5.83 2.94 -5.15
N VAL A 13 -4.99 2.35 -4.30
CA VAL A 13 -4.17 3.04 -3.30
C VAL A 13 -2.70 2.73 -3.59
N LEU A 14 -1.89 3.78 -3.73
CA LEU A 14 -0.46 3.67 -4.01
C LEU A 14 0.35 3.88 -2.72
N GLY A 15 1.01 2.84 -2.25
CA GLY A 15 1.92 2.87 -1.09
C GLY A 15 3.30 3.40 -1.49
N LEU A 16 3.56 4.67 -1.21
CA LEU A 16 4.81 5.39 -1.54
C LEU A 16 5.39 6.11 -0.31
N THR A 17 5.36 5.47 0.86
CA THR A 17 5.72 6.07 2.15
C THR A 17 7.15 5.75 2.61
N GLY A 18 7.85 4.89 1.87
CA GLY A 18 9.16 4.35 2.20
C GLY A 18 9.07 3.06 3.05
N ALA A 19 10.02 2.14 2.84
CA ALA A 19 9.98 0.80 3.44
C ALA A 19 9.87 0.79 4.97
N LYS A 20 10.47 1.77 5.66
CA LYS A 20 10.41 1.87 7.13
C LYS A 20 8.99 2.13 7.65
N ALA A 21 8.19 2.90 6.91
CA ALA A 21 6.84 3.28 7.30
C ALA A 21 5.76 2.38 6.69
N ALA A 22 6.09 1.66 5.61
CA ALA A 22 5.15 0.89 4.79
C ALA A 22 4.20 0.00 5.62
N LEU A 23 4.74 -0.80 6.56
CA LEU A 23 3.90 -1.69 7.38
C LEU A 23 2.98 -0.95 8.34
N ALA A 24 3.45 0.13 8.98
CA ALA A 24 2.61 0.93 9.87
C ALA A 24 1.46 1.58 9.09
N VAL A 25 1.76 2.16 7.94
CA VAL A 25 0.77 2.77 7.05
C VAL A 25 -0.22 1.74 6.52
N ALA A 26 0.25 0.54 6.15
CA ALA A 26 -0.65 -0.53 5.70
C ALA A 26 -1.61 -0.99 6.82
N ARG A 27 -1.15 -1.07 8.07
CA ARG A 27 -2.00 -1.39 9.23
C ARG A 27 -3.09 -0.33 9.46
N GLU A 28 -2.76 0.94 9.27
CA GLU A 28 -3.73 2.03 9.39
C GLU A 28 -4.69 2.08 8.20
N ALA A 29 -4.21 1.81 6.99
CA ALA A 29 -5.01 1.89 5.78
C ALA A 29 -5.95 0.70 5.61
N ALA A 30 -5.48 -0.51 5.89
CA ALA A 30 -6.16 -1.76 5.50
C ALA A 30 -7.62 -1.86 5.99
N PRO A 31 -7.98 -1.49 7.24
CA PRO A 31 -9.37 -1.55 7.72
C PRO A 31 -10.34 -0.62 6.96
N HIS A 32 -9.82 0.32 6.17
CA HIS A 32 -10.61 1.32 5.45
C HIS A 32 -10.67 1.08 3.94
N LEU A 33 -10.03 0.02 3.45
CA LEU A 33 -10.05 -0.37 2.04
C LEU A 33 -11.37 -1.05 1.70
N SER A 34 -11.88 -0.78 0.50
CA SER A 34 -13.04 -1.48 -0.02
C SER A 34 -12.64 -2.87 -0.54
N PRO A 35 -13.60 -3.81 -0.68
CA PRO A 35 -13.33 -5.10 -1.32
C PRO A 35 -12.88 -5.01 -2.78
N SER A 36 -13.17 -3.91 -3.48
CA SER A 36 -12.71 -3.67 -4.85
C SER A 36 -11.37 -2.96 -4.92
N THR A 37 -10.84 -2.49 -3.79
CA THR A 37 -9.59 -1.72 -3.75
C THR A 37 -8.39 -2.61 -4.06
N VAL A 38 -7.46 -2.08 -4.86
CA VAL A 38 -6.10 -2.59 -5.00
C VAL A 38 -5.18 -1.75 -4.12
N TYR A 39 -4.49 -2.37 -3.18
CA TYR A 39 -3.40 -1.76 -2.43
C TYR A 39 -2.07 -2.14 -3.08
N ALA A 40 -1.48 -1.19 -3.81
CA ALA A 40 -0.21 -1.39 -4.50
C ALA A 40 0.93 -0.85 -3.63
N ASP A 41 1.70 -1.73 -2.98
CA ASP A 41 2.93 -1.31 -2.31
C ASP A 41 4.03 -1.13 -3.35
N MET A 42 4.44 0.12 -3.55
CA MET A 42 5.49 0.52 -4.49
C MET A 42 6.81 0.83 -3.78
N ASN A 43 6.93 0.51 -2.49
CA ASN A 43 8.14 0.78 -1.72
C ASN A 43 9.25 -0.21 -2.10
N ALA A 44 10.48 0.27 -2.21
CA ALA A 44 11.66 -0.57 -2.32
C ALA A 44 11.93 -1.25 -0.97
N ALA A 45 11.40 -2.46 -0.79
CA ALA A 45 11.45 -3.23 0.46
C ALA A 45 11.89 -4.67 0.21
N ALA A 46 12.40 -5.33 1.27
CA ALA A 46 12.72 -6.75 1.19
C ALA A 46 11.44 -7.60 0.98
N PRO A 47 11.53 -8.74 0.27
CA PRO A 47 10.37 -9.61 0.00
C PRO A 47 9.60 -10.03 1.26
N GLY A 48 10.30 -10.30 2.38
CA GLY A 48 9.65 -10.66 3.65
C GLY A 48 8.77 -9.55 4.22
N LEU A 49 9.16 -8.28 4.04
CA LEU A 49 8.33 -7.14 4.45
C LEU A 49 7.09 -7.04 3.55
N LYS A 50 7.24 -7.19 2.23
CA LYS A 50 6.12 -7.22 1.28
C LYS A 50 5.09 -8.31 1.63
N GLY A 51 5.55 -9.51 1.97
CA GLY A 51 4.69 -10.60 2.42
C GLY A 51 3.93 -10.27 3.72
N THR A 52 4.59 -9.60 4.67
CA THR A 52 3.94 -9.16 5.92
C THR A 52 2.86 -8.10 5.66
N ILE A 53 3.11 -7.18 4.72
CA ILE A 53 2.13 -6.16 4.31
C ILE A 53 0.96 -6.83 3.60
N ALA A 54 1.22 -7.77 2.68
CA ALA A 54 0.18 -8.54 2.00
C ALA A 54 -0.75 -9.23 3.00
N GLN A 55 -0.18 -9.90 4.01
CA GLN A 55 -0.94 -10.55 5.08
C GLN A 55 -1.76 -9.53 5.87
N THR A 56 -1.18 -8.38 6.21
CA THR A 56 -1.89 -7.30 6.93
C THR A 56 -3.13 -6.82 6.17
N VAL A 57 -3.00 -6.63 4.85
CA VAL A 57 -4.10 -6.21 3.97
C VAL A 57 -5.18 -7.29 3.90
N ALA A 58 -4.79 -8.56 3.75
CA ALA A 58 -5.69 -9.70 3.67
C ALA A 58 -6.43 -9.98 5.00
N ASP A 59 -5.77 -9.78 6.14
CA ASP A 59 -6.36 -10.00 7.47
C ASP A 59 -7.38 -8.92 7.84
N SER A 60 -7.22 -7.70 7.32
CA SER A 60 -8.03 -6.54 7.70
C SER A 60 -9.09 -6.16 6.67
N SER A 61 -9.01 -6.70 5.45
CA SER A 61 -9.89 -6.33 4.34
C SER A 61 -9.96 -7.41 3.27
N ARG A 62 -10.85 -7.23 2.29
CA ARG A 62 -10.92 -8.07 1.08
C ARG A 62 -10.19 -7.44 -0.11
N ALA A 63 -9.42 -6.38 0.12
CA ALA A 63 -8.68 -5.68 -0.92
C ALA A 63 -7.58 -6.59 -1.50
N VAL A 64 -7.26 -6.38 -2.77
CA VAL A 64 -6.16 -7.08 -3.43
C VAL A 64 -4.85 -6.37 -3.10
N PHE A 65 -3.85 -7.12 -2.64
CA PHE A 65 -2.49 -6.61 -2.48
C PHE A 65 -1.69 -6.81 -3.77
N ALA A 66 -1.01 -5.76 -4.23
CA ALA A 66 -0.07 -5.83 -5.35
C ALA A 66 1.34 -5.46 -4.87
N ASP A 67 2.29 -6.38 -5.03
CA ASP A 67 3.72 -6.07 -4.86
C ASP A 67 4.26 -5.44 -6.14
N VAL A 68 4.59 -4.15 -6.07
CA VAL A 68 5.05 -3.36 -7.22
C VAL A 68 6.49 -2.92 -7.02
N SER A 69 7.31 -3.13 -8.06
CA SER A 69 8.68 -2.62 -8.14
C SER A 69 8.77 -1.54 -9.21
N VAL A 70 9.23 -0.35 -8.82
CA VAL A 70 9.57 0.72 -9.78
C VAL A 70 10.98 0.48 -10.29
N ILE A 71 11.12 0.24 -11.60
CA ILE A 71 12.41 -0.03 -12.24
C ILE A 71 12.94 1.26 -12.87
N GLY A 72 14.07 1.75 -12.35
CA GLY A 72 14.68 3.02 -12.75
C GLY A 72 14.24 4.21 -11.88
N SER A 73 14.77 5.39 -12.17
CA SER A 73 14.39 6.63 -11.49
C SER A 73 13.07 7.17 -12.02
N VAL A 74 12.22 7.68 -11.12
CA VAL A 74 11.02 8.45 -11.50
C VAL A 74 11.49 9.85 -11.95
N PRO A 75 11.24 10.27 -13.20
CA PRO A 75 11.63 11.59 -13.67
C PRO A 75 10.90 12.70 -12.90
N ALA A 76 11.57 13.85 -12.73
CA ALA A 76 10.87 15.04 -12.25
C ALA A 76 9.89 15.54 -13.32
N TYR A 77 8.65 15.77 -12.92
CA TYR A 77 7.68 16.45 -13.79
C TYR A 77 8.16 17.88 -14.06
N ARG A 78 8.17 18.28 -15.33
CA ARG A 78 8.48 19.64 -15.80
C ARG A 78 7.23 20.26 -16.39
#